data_AF-A0A7C8Z1S1-F1
#
_entry.id   AF-A0A7C8Z1S1-F1
#
_cell.length_a   1.000
_cell.length_b   1.000
_cell.length_c   1.000
_cell.angle_alpha   90.00
_cell.angle_beta   90.00
_cell.angle_gamma   90.00
#
_symmetry.space_group_name_H-M   'P 1'
#
loop_
_entity.id
_entity.type
_entity.pdbx_description
1 polymer ?
#
loop_
_entity_poly.entity_id
_entity_poly.type
_entity_poly.pdbx_seq_one_letter_code
_entity_poly.pdbx_strand_id
1 'polypeptide(L)'
;KEIDCLTATVDDILTVKADFSSSISIENTRFCGFAGWFDVHFRGRIEDPAKCEIELTTAPSVQNGTHWGQQVFLLHPPLRATEGDNMDVSFVMNRSKENHR
;
A
#
# COMPACT_ATOMS: atom_id res chain seq x y z
N LYS A 1 -1.57 -5.60 -1.39
CA LYS A 1 -2.01 -6.47 -2.52
C LYS A 1 -0.78 -6.80 -3.34
N GLU A 2 -0.53 -8.07 -3.60
CA GLU A 2 0.55 -8.50 -4.50
C GLU A 2 -0.01 -8.74 -5.91
N ILE A 3 0.81 -8.45 -6.92
CA ILE A 3 0.48 -8.60 -8.33
C ILE A 3 1.68 -9.25 -9.00
N ASP A 4 1.47 -10.44 -9.58
CA ASP A 4 2.45 -11.08 -10.45
C ASP A 4 2.29 -10.57 -11.88
N CYS A 5 3.26 -9.77 -12.35
CA CYS A 5 3.25 -9.20 -13.68
C CYS A 5 3.32 -10.24 -14.82
N LEU A 6 3.60 -11.52 -14.54
CA LEU A 6 3.55 -12.59 -15.54
C LEU A 6 2.13 -13.09 -15.80
N THR A 7 1.26 -13.04 -14.79
CA THR A 7 -0.06 -13.70 -14.80
C THR A 7 -1.22 -12.73 -14.60
N ALA A 8 -0.97 -11.53 -14.07
CA ALA A 8 -2.00 -10.54 -13.79
C ALA A 8 -2.76 -10.11 -15.05
N THR A 9 -4.07 -9.99 -14.89
CA THR A 9 -5.02 -9.56 -15.91
C THR A 9 -5.62 -8.20 -15.56
N VAL A 10 -6.35 -7.61 -16.51
CA VAL A 10 -7.09 -6.36 -16.26
C VAL A 10 -8.17 -6.55 -15.19
N ASP A 11 -8.79 -7.73 -15.13
CA ASP A 11 -9.86 -8.01 -14.18
C ASP A 11 -9.34 -8.04 -12.74
N ASP A 12 -8.10 -8.49 -12.54
CA ASP A 12 -7.44 -8.54 -11.22
C ASP A 12 -7.25 -7.16 -10.57
N ILE A 13 -7.31 -6.08 -11.35
CA ILE A 13 -7.11 -4.69 -10.91
C ILE A 13 -8.37 -3.83 -11.00
N LEU A 14 -9.52 -4.40 -11.38
CA LEU A 14 -10.80 -3.67 -11.37
C LEU A 14 -11.25 -3.34 -9.95
N THR A 15 -11.06 -4.29 -9.04
CA THR A 15 -11.37 -4.14 -7.61
C THR A 15 -10.24 -4.76 -6.78
N VAL A 16 -9.61 -3.93 -5.97
CA VAL A 16 -8.61 -4.40 -4.99
C VAL A 16 -9.25 -4.35 -3.60
N LYS A 17 -9.29 -5.50 -2.94
CA LYS A 17 -9.72 -5.62 -1.55
C LYS A 17 -8.56 -6.06 -0.68
N ALA A 18 -8.48 -5.51 0.52
CA ALA A 18 -7.54 -5.94 1.53
C ALA A 18 -8.16 -5.75 2.91
N ASP A 19 -8.10 -6.80 3.73
CA ASP A 19 -8.42 -6.72 5.14
C ASP A 19 -7.11 -6.88 5.92
N PHE A 20 -6.88 -6.01 6.90
CA PHE A 20 -5.70 -6.08 7.73
C PHE A 20 -5.98 -5.59 9.15
N SER A 21 -5.22 -6.13 10.09
CA SER A 21 -5.24 -5.72 11.49
C SER A 21 -3.88 -5.16 11.87
N SER A 22 -3.88 -4.06 12.63
CA SER A 22 -2.66 -3.43 13.12
C SER A 22 -2.88 -2.84 14.50
N SER A 23 -1.85 -2.87 15.34
CA SER A 23 -1.87 -2.21 16.64
C SER A 23 -1.17 -0.85 16.57
N ILE A 24 -1.71 0.11 17.31
CA ILE A 24 -1.06 1.41 17.50
C ILE A 24 0.15 1.21 18.41
N SER A 25 1.30 1.74 17.97
CA SER A 25 2.59 1.57 18.66
C SER A 25 3.06 2.82 19.41
N ILE A 26 2.25 3.88 19.43
CA ILE A 26 2.63 5.18 20.01
C ILE A 26 1.58 5.58 21.05
N GLU A 27 2.03 5.91 22.25
CA GLU A 27 1.17 6.45 23.30
C GLU A 27 0.62 7.85 22.95
N ASN A 28 -0.62 8.12 23.38
CA ASN A 28 -1.24 9.46 23.34
C ASN A 28 -1.17 10.16 21.96
N THR A 29 -1.46 9.42 20.89
CA THR A 29 -1.40 9.93 19.52
C THR A 29 -2.79 10.25 18.94
N ARG A 30 -2.79 10.76 17.71
CA ARG A 30 -3.98 10.90 16.88
C ARG A 30 -3.81 10.11 15.61
N PHE A 31 -4.74 9.20 15.36
CA PHE A 31 -4.86 8.51 14.10
C PHE A 31 -5.56 9.43 13.09
N CYS A 32 -4.78 9.95 12.13
CA CYS A 32 -5.22 10.98 11.18
C CYS A 32 -5.53 10.45 9.78
N GLY A 33 -5.32 9.16 9.52
CA GLY A 33 -5.52 8.57 8.20
C GLY A 33 -4.51 7.48 7.87
N PHE A 34 -4.56 7.05 6.61
CA PHE A 34 -3.69 6.02 6.05
C PHE A 34 -2.76 6.60 5.00
N ALA A 35 -1.59 5.98 4.81
CA ALA A 35 -0.70 6.27 3.70
C ALA A 35 -0.50 4.98 2.88
N GLY A 36 -0.66 5.09 1.56
CA GLY A 36 -0.40 4.03 0.60
C GLY A 36 0.86 4.32 -0.21
N TRP A 37 1.64 3.28 -0.47
CA TRP A 37 2.80 3.27 -1.36
C TRP A 37 2.86 1.91 -2.06
N PHE A 38 3.86 1.71 -2.91
CA PHE A 38 4.06 0.46 -3.64
C PHE A 38 5.54 0.08 -3.76
N ASP A 39 5.76 -1.20 -3.99
CA ASP A 39 7.05 -1.79 -4.29
C ASP A 39 6.98 -2.49 -5.65
N VAL A 40 8.09 -2.46 -6.40
CA VAL A 40 8.26 -3.18 -7.66
C VAL A 40 9.52 -4.02 -7.58
N HIS A 41 9.44 -5.28 -8.01
CA HIS A 41 10.55 -6.22 -7.96
C HIS A 41 10.92 -6.71 -9.36
N PHE A 42 12.22 -6.69 -9.66
CA PHE A 42 12.80 -7.17 -10.90
C PHE A 42 13.54 -8.48 -10.62
N ARG A 43 12.81 -9.60 -10.68
CA ARG A 43 13.32 -10.95 -10.34
C ARG A 43 13.50 -11.89 -11.54
N GLY A 44 13.06 -11.49 -12.73
CA GLY A 44 13.00 -12.38 -13.89
C GLY A 44 11.87 -13.40 -13.79
N ARG A 45 11.94 -14.47 -14.58
CA ARG A 45 11.00 -15.60 -14.51
C ARG A 45 11.60 -16.72 -13.65
N ILE A 46 10.77 -17.66 -13.19
CA ILE A 46 11.27 -18.82 -12.46
C ILE A 46 12.21 -19.67 -13.33
N GLU A 47 11.91 -19.79 -14.63
CA GLU A 47 12.72 -20.55 -15.58
C GLU A 47 13.96 -19.79 -16.07
N ASP A 48 13.98 -18.46 -15.92
CA ASP A 48 15.10 -17.59 -16.30
C ASP A 48 15.21 -16.43 -15.29
N PRO A 49 15.80 -16.70 -14.11
CA PRO A 49 15.83 -15.74 -13.02
C PRO A 49 16.84 -14.62 -13.26
N ALA A 50 16.59 -13.46 -12.67
CA ALA A 50 17.55 -12.37 -12.67
C ALA A 50 18.83 -12.78 -11.94
N LYS A 51 19.99 -12.40 -12.49
CA LYS A 51 21.29 -12.59 -11.81
C LYS A 51 21.41 -11.80 -10.51
N CYS A 52 20.71 -10.67 -10.45
CA CYS A 52 20.64 -9.79 -9.29
C CYS A 52 19.21 -9.25 -9.23
N GLU A 53 18.51 -9.53 -8.13
CA GLU A 53 17.19 -8.96 -7.90
C GLU A 53 17.32 -7.48 -7.53
N ILE A 54 16.49 -6.65 -8.14
CA ILE A 54 16.41 -5.23 -7.83
C ILE A 54 15.00 -4.91 -7.31
N GLU A 55 14.94 -4.06 -6.29
CA GLU A 55 13.71 -3.53 -5.74
C GLU A 55 13.66 -2.01 -5.92
N LEU A 56 12.51 -1.52 -6.36
CA LEU A 56 12.14 -0.11 -6.27
C LEU A 56 10.98 0.01 -5.29
N THR A 57 11.24 0.63 -4.14
CA THR A 57 10.22 0.95 -3.14
C THR A 57 9.90 2.44 -3.13
N THR A 58 8.64 2.77 -2.86
CA THR A 58 8.18 4.14 -2.55
C THR A 58 7.81 4.31 -1.08
N ALA A 59 8.24 3.38 -0.22
CA ALA A 59 8.02 3.44 1.22
C ALA A 59 8.54 4.75 1.84
N PRO A 60 7.97 5.17 2.98
CA PRO A 60 8.45 6.35 3.69
C PRO A 60 9.95 6.29 3.97
N SER A 61 10.69 7.28 3.49
CA SER A 61 12.14 7.39 3.68
C SER A 61 12.55 8.84 3.82
N VAL A 62 13.47 9.10 4.75
CA VAL A 62 14.06 10.44 4.95
C VAL A 62 15.02 10.81 3.82
N GLN A 63 15.68 9.81 3.20
CA GLN A 63 16.77 10.02 2.25
C GLN A 63 16.38 9.64 0.82
N ASN A 64 15.48 8.66 0.65
CA ASN A 64 15.17 8.05 -0.63
C ASN A 64 13.76 8.41 -1.11
N GLY A 65 13.42 9.70 -1.05
CA GLY A 65 12.16 10.21 -1.58
C GLY A 65 12.07 10.00 -3.09
N THR A 66 10.94 9.46 -3.56
CA THR A 66 10.64 9.35 -5.00
C THR A 66 9.61 10.41 -5.40
N HIS A 67 9.48 10.69 -6.70
CA HIS A 67 8.48 11.65 -7.20
C HIS A 67 7.03 11.19 -7.00
N TRP A 68 6.80 9.89 -6.76
CA TRP A 68 5.48 9.37 -6.39
C TRP A 68 5.10 9.71 -4.95
N GLY A 69 6.09 9.83 -4.06
CA GLY A 69 5.86 10.00 -2.63
C GLY A 69 4.99 8.87 -2.07
N GLN A 70 4.02 9.25 -1.23
CA GLN A 70 2.99 8.37 -0.70
C GLN A 70 1.62 9.02 -0.88
N GLN A 71 0.59 8.21 -1.15
CA GLN A 71 -0.78 8.68 -1.22
C GLN A 71 -1.41 8.67 0.17
N VAL A 72 -1.81 9.85 0.67
CA VAL A 72 -2.45 9.97 1.98
C VAL A 72 -3.98 9.96 1.82
N PHE A 73 -4.65 9.18 2.66
CA PHE A 73 -6.10 9.11 2.82
C PHE A 73 -6.45 9.60 4.22
N LEU A 74 -6.86 10.86 4.30
CA LEU A 74 -7.12 11.53 5.58
C LEU A 74 -8.41 11.02 6.23
N LEU A 75 -8.35 10.82 7.55
CA LEU A 75 -9.52 10.56 8.39
C LEU A 75 -9.97 11.87 9.03
N HIS A 76 -11.25 12.19 8.86
CA HIS A 76 -11.85 13.37 9.49
C HIS A 76 -13.15 13.00 10.23
N PRO A 77 -13.26 13.31 11.54
CA PRO A 77 -12.22 13.86 12.40
C PRO A 77 -11.13 12.81 12.75
N PRO A 78 -9.91 13.23 13.11
CA PRO A 78 -8.90 12.32 13.63
C PRO A 78 -9.37 11.62 14.92
N LEU A 79 -8.97 10.36 15.10
CA LEU A 79 -9.30 9.57 16.28
C LEU A 79 -8.17 9.67 17.31
N ARG A 80 -8.52 9.79 18.60
CA ARG A 80 -7.53 9.59 19.66
C ARG A 80 -7.19 8.10 19.73
N ALA A 81 -5.91 7.79 19.78
CA ALA A 81 -5.43 6.44 19.88
C ALA A 81 -4.22 6.37 20.81
N THR A 82 -4.01 5.23 21.45
CA THR A 82 -2.87 4.97 22.32
C THR A 82 -2.24 3.62 22.01
N GLU A 83 -1.06 3.38 22.56
CA GLU A 83 -0.36 2.11 22.40
C GLU A 83 -1.25 0.92 22.81
N GLY A 84 -1.30 -0.10 21.95
CA GLY A 84 -2.09 -1.30 22.17
C GLY A 84 -3.52 -1.24 21.63
N ASP A 85 -4.01 -0.08 21.18
CA ASP A 85 -5.29 -0.01 20.47
C ASP A 85 -5.20 -0.81 19.16
N ASN A 86 -6.17 -1.70 18.93
CA ASN A 86 -6.25 -2.49 17.71
C ASN A 86 -7.11 -1.80 16.65
N MET A 87 -6.65 -1.84 15.41
CA MET A 87 -7.39 -1.38 14.24
C MET A 87 -7.62 -2.55 13.30
N ASP A 88 -8.88 -2.90 13.09
CA ASP A 88 -9.31 -3.79 12.02
C ASP A 88 -9.81 -2.95 10.85
N VAL A 89 -9.18 -3.11 9.69
CA VAL A 89 -9.40 -2.26 8.52
C VAL A 89 -9.77 -3.10 7.32
N SER A 90 -10.89 -2.76 6.70
CA SER A 90 -11.29 -3.25 5.38
C SER A 90 -11.11 -2.16 4.34
N PHE A 91 -10.27 -2.42 3.36
CA PHE A 91 -9.95 -1.51 2.26
C PHE A 91 -10.53 -2.04 0.95
N VAL A 92 -11.22 -1.16 0.21
CA VAL A 92 -11.74 -1.46 -1.12
C VAL A 92 -11.41 -0.31 -2.07
N MET A 93 -10.61 -0.60 -3.09
CA MET A 93 -10.29 0.30 -4.20
C MET A 93 -11.01 -0.18 -5.46
N ASN A 94 -11.72 0.73 -6.12
CA ASN A 94 -12.39 0.51 -7.40
C ASN A 94 -12.07 1.65 -8.35
N ARG A 95 -12.09 1.38 -9.66
CA ARG A 95 -11.98 2.43 -10.69
C ARG A 95 -13.25 3.26 -10.77
N SER A 96 -13.12 4.56 -11.03
CA SER A 96 -14.27 5.42 -11.28
C SER A 96 -14.98 5.04 -12.59
N LYS A 97 -16.31 5.19 -12.60
CA LYS A 97 -17.13 4.96 -13.80
C LYS A 97 -16.99 6.08 -14.83
N GLU A 98 -16.70 7.29 -14.37
CA GLU A 98 -16.59 8.49 -15.22
C GLU A 98 -15.23 8.57 -15.91
N ASN A 99 -14.17 8.19 -15.18
CA ASN A 99 -12.81 8.09 -15.71
C ASN A 99 -12.14 6.83 -15.15
N HIS A 100 -11.73 5.94 -16.04
CA HIS A 100 -11.15 4.64 -15.66
C HIS A 100 -9.67 4.72 -15.26
N ARG A 101 -9.06 5.92 -15.30
CA ARG A 101 -7.66 6.18 -14.95
C ARG A 101 -7.52 6.70 -13.53
#